data_AF-A0A9E3VCJ4-F1
#
_entry.id   AF-A0A9E3VCJ4-F1
#
_cell.length_a   1.000
_cell.length_b   1.000
_cell.length_c   1.000
_cell.angle_alpha   90.00
_cell.angle_beta   90.00
_cell.angle_gamma   90.00
#
_symmetry.space_group_name_H-M   'P 1'
#
loop_
_entity.id
_entity.type
_entity.pdbx_description
1 polymer ?
#
loop_
_entity_poly.entity_id
_entity_poly.type
_entity_poly.pdbx_seq_one_letter_code
_entity_poly.pdbx_strand_id
1 'polypeptide(L)'
;MKLSIEARHGATTRFESHRFVCAQLDGQLRVLRDRCRHRGGPISLGAWNLERGCVVCPWHELTNSTRDLLKQELPSTREGDRLLFDFEPPAVDLGVSGPG
;
A
#
# COMPACT_ATOMS: atom_id res chain seq x y z
N MET A 1 5.36 12.80 -7.08
CA MET A 1 4.48 13.76 -6.37
C MET A 1 4.47 13.46 -4.89
N LYS A 2 4.37 14.48 -4.02
CA LYS A 2 4.35 14.29 -2.56
C LYS A 2 2.92 14.06 -2.06
N LEU A 3 2.69 12.94 -1.40
CA LEU A 3 1.41 12.57 -0.77
C LEU A 3 1.58 12.47 0.74
N SER A 4 0.47 12.44 1.47
CA SER A 4 0.47 12.20 2.92
C SER A 4 -0.65 11.28 3.37
N ILE A 5 -0.41 10.57 4.46
CA ILE A 5 -1.36 9.67 5.11
C ILE A 5 -1.26 9.82 6.62
N GLU A 6 -2.36 9.64 7.36
CA GLU A 6 -2.30 9.61 8.83
C GLU A 6 -1.35 8.50 9.29
N ALA A 7 -0.52 8.83 10.26
CA ALA A 7 0.48 7.93 10.80
C ALA A 7 -0.13 7.00 11.85
N ARG A 8 -1.09 6.18 11.41
CA ARG A 8 -1.87 5.24 12.22
C ARG A 8 -2.16 3.99 11.42
N HIS A 9 -2.03 2.82 12.05
CA HIS A 9 -2.39 1.55 11.42
C HIS A 9 -3.82 1.58 10.85
N GLY A 10 -3.97 1.12 9.61
CA GLY A 10 -5.25 1.05 8.90
C GLY A 10 -5.70 2.37 8.29
N ALA A 11 -4.98 3.48 8.51
CA ALA A 11 -5.24 4.70 7.75
C ALA A 11 -5.03 4.44 6.25
N THR A 12 -5.85 5.06 5.42
CA THR A 12 -5.77 4.93 3.95
C THR A 12 -5.76 6.29 3.29
N THR A 13 -5.07 6.39 2.16
CA THR A 13 -5.23 7.52 1.24
C THR A 13 -5.27 7.01 -0.21
N ARG A 14 -5.63 7.88 -1.14
CA ARG A 14 -5.72 7.55 -2.56
C ARG A 14 -5.24 8.72 -3.42
N PHE A 15 -4.67 8.37 -4.55
CA PHE A 15 -4.38 9.30 -5.64
C PHE A 15 -4.81 8.63 -6.95
N GLU A 16 -5.79 9.21 -7.63
CA GLU A 16 -6.45 8.59 -8.80
C GLU A 16 -6.89 7.14 -8.50
N SER A 17 -6.45 6.18 -9.31
CA SER A 17 -6.72 4.75 -9.13
C SER A 17 -5.80 4.05 -8.13
N HIS A 18 -4.79 4.75 -7.59
CA HIS A 18 -3.82 4.20 -6.66
C HIS A 18 -4.27 4.37 -5.21
N ARG A 19 -4.22 3.29 -4.45
CA ARG A 19 -4.57 3.26 -3.04
C ARG A 19 -3.34 2.94 -2.19
N PHE A 20 -3.27 3.56 -1.03
CA PHE A 20 -2.20 3.38 -0.06
C PHE A 20 -2.76 3.15 1.33
N VAL A 21 -2.04 2.40 2.14
CA VAL A 21 -2.39 2.10 3.54
C VAL A 21 -1.19 2.30 4.44
N CYS A 22 -1.42 2.85 5.63
CA CYS A 22 -0.43 2.87 6.70
C CYS A 22 -0.56 1.57 7.50
N ALA A 23 0.47 0.73 7.47
CA ALA A 23 0.50 -0.55 8.16
C ALA A 23 1.53 -0.55 9.28
N GLN A 24 1.25 -1.22 10.39
CA GLN A 24 2.24 -1.46 11.43
C GLN A 24 2.89 -2.82 11.14
N LEU A 25 4.18 -2.80 10.87
CA LEU A 25 5.00 -3.98 10.58
C LEU A 25 6.30 -3.86 11.36
N ASP A 26 6.66 -4.92 12.08
CA ASP A 26 7.87 -4.98 12.92
C ASP A 26 7.98 -3.78 13.88
N GLY A 27 6.85 -3.38 14.47
CA GLY A 27 6.76 -2.24 15.40
C GLY A 27 6.84 -0.85 14.73
N GLN A 28 6.96 -0.77 13.41
CA GLN A 28 7.08 0.49 12.68
C GLN A 28 5.86 0.75 11.79
N LEU A 29 5.45 2.02 11.68
CA LEU A 29 4.41 2.44 10.74
C LEU A 29 5.04 2.70 9.37
N ARG A 30 4.50 2.05 8.35
CA ARG A 30 5.00 2.05 6.97
C ARG A 30 3.88 2.40 6.01
N VAL A 31 4.21 3.11 4.93
CA VAL A 31 3.26 3.36 3.83
C VAL A 31 3.41 2.25 2.80
N LEU A 32 2.32 1.55 2.51
CA LEU A 32 2.28 0.48 1.52
C LEU A 32 1.31 0.84 0.41
N ARG A 33 1.55 0.34 -0.81
CA ARG A 33 0.47 0.19 -1.79
C ARG A 33 -0.59 -0.74 -1.19
N ASP A 34 -1.84 -0.32 -1.24
CA ASP A 34 -2.97 -1.08 -0.71
C ASP A 34 -3.38 -2.18 -1.71
N ARG A 35 -2.49 -3.16 -1.89
CA ARG A 35 -2.56 -4.14 -2.97
C ARG A 35 -2.14 -5.54 -2.50
N CYS A 36 -3.08 -6.48 -2.55
CA CYS A 36 -2.82 -7.89 -2.28
C CYS A 36 -1.99 -8.50 -3.40
N ARG A 37 -0.99 -9.31 -3.05
CA ARG A 37 -0.06 -9.92 -4.00
C ARG A 37 -0.70 -10.87 -5.02
N HIS A 38 -1.93 -11.32 -4.79
CA HIS A 38 -2.64 -12.22 -5.69
C HIS A 38 -3.26 -11.47 -6.87
N ARG A 39 -4.37 -10.75 -6.66
CA ARG A 39 -5.11 -10.03 -7.72
C ARG A 39 -5.27 -8.54 -7.45
N GLY A 40 -4.49 -8.01 -6.52
CA GLY A 40 -4.42 -6.58 -6.27
C GLY A 40 -5.52 -5.98 -5.42
N GLY A 41 -6.38 -6.77 -4.79
CA GLY A 41 -7.39 -6.25 -3.88
C GLY A 41 -6.78 -5.51 -2.67
N PRO A 42 -7.38 -4.42 -2.15
CA PRO A 42 -6.96 -3.72 -0.93
C PRO A 42 -6.79 -4.64 0.27
N ILE A 43 -5.56 -4.64 0.79
CA ILE A 43 -5.18 -5.31 2.02
C ILE A 43 -5.67 -4.56 3.27
N SER A 44 -5.96 -3.26 3.16
CA SER A 44 -6.54 -2.45 4.24
C SER A 44 -7.87 -2.99 4.76
N LEU A 45 -8.61 -3.72 3.92
CA LEU A 45 -9.87 -4.38 4.28
C LEU A 45 -9.69 -5.79 4.85
N GLY A 46 -8.46 -6.29 4.92
CA GLY A 46 -8.14 -7.63 5.39
C GLY A 46 -8.08 -7.76 6.91
N ALA A 47 -8.03 -9.01 7.38
CA ALA A 47 -7.82 -9.32 8.79
C ALA A 47 -6.32 -9.27 9.10
N TRP A 48 -5.90 -8.26 9.86
CA TRP A 48 -4.51 -8.04 10.24
C TRP A 48 -4.11 -8.86 11.46
N ASN A 49 -2.93 -9.46 11.41
CA ASN A 49 -2.22 -9.97 12.56
C ASN A 49 -0.97 -9.12 12.78
N LEU A 50 -1.05 -8.19 13.74
CA LEU A 50 0.03 -7.23 14.02
C LEU A 50 1.25 -7.88 14.67
N GLU A 51 1.05 -8.96 15.43
CA GLU A 51 2.16 -9.71 16.04
C GLU A 51 3.01 -10.42 14.99
N ARG A 52 2.36 -10.95 13.94
CA ARG A 52 3.03 -11.67 12.84
C ARG A 52 3.37 -10.78 11.65
N GLY A 53 2.92 -9.53 11.63
CA GLY A 53 3.12 -8.59 10.53
C GLY A 53 2.46 -9.04 9.21
N CYS A 54 1.34 -9.74 9.27
CA CYS A 54 0.65 -10.26 8.09
C CYS A 54 -0.82 -9.83 8.03
N VAL A 55 -1.41 -9.97 6.85
CA VAL A 55 -2.83 -9.67 6.62
C VAL A 55 -3.46 -10.71 5.70
N VAL A 56 -4.62 -11.22 6.12
CA VAL A 56 -5.44 -12.11 5.31
C VAL A 56 -6.34 -11.27 4.41
N CYS A 57 -6.21 -11.44 3.09
CA CYS A 57 -7.03 -10.76 2.10
C CYS A 57 -8.52 -11.15 2.28
N PRO A 58 -9.46 -10.19 2.31
CA PRO A 58 -10.87 -10.48 2.63
C PRO A 58 -11.61 -11.19 1.48
N TRP A 59 -11.00 -11.31 0.29
CA TRP A 59 -11.66 -11.92 -0.86
C TRP A 59 -11.30 -13.39 -1.08
N HIS A 60 -10.00 -13.70 -1.13
CA HIS A 60 -9.52 -15.04 -1.49
C HIS A 60 -8.73 -15.70 -0.34
N GLU A 61 -8.82 -15.12 0.86
CA GLU A 61 -8.22 -15.63 2.11
C GLU A 61 -6.71 -15.85 2.05
N LEU A 62 -6.06 -15.31 1.02
CA LEU A 62 -4.62 -15.38 0.87
C LEU A 62 -3.95 -14.51 1.93
N THR A 63 -3.06 -15.12 2.69
CA THR A 63 -2.17 -14.39 3.59
C THR A 63 -1.11 -13.63 2.79
N ASN A 64 -1.05 -12.32 3.00
CA ASN A 64 0.07 -11.48 2.59
C ASN A 64 1.03 -11.41 3.78
N SER A 65 2.17 -12.08 3.65
CA SER A 65 3.20 -12.10 4.70
C SER A 65 3.91 -10.74 4.81
N THR A 66 4.65 -10.50 5.91
CA THR A 66 5.49 -9.30 6.05
C THR A 66 6.36 -9.07 4.82
N ARG A 67 6.97 -10.14 4.28
CA ARG A 67 7.78 -10.08 3.06
C ARG A 67 6.99 -9.59 1.84
N ASP A 68 5.75 -10.01 1.69
CA ASP A 68 4.90 -9.59 0.57
C ASP A 68 4.46 -8.14 0.71
N LEU A 69 4.18 -7.71 1.95
CA LEU A 69 3.81 -6.35 2.30
C LEU A 69 4.97 -5.38 2.08
N LEU A 70 6.19 -5.72 2.49
CA LEU A 70 7.37 -4.89 2.30
C LEU A 70 7.71 -4.66 0.81
N LYS A 71 7.34 -5.58 -0.09
CA LYS A 71 7.45 -5.35 -1.55
C LYS A 71 6.53 -4.22 -2.05
N GLN A 72 5.51 -3.86 -1.28
CA GLN A 72 4.57 -2.78 -1.60
C GLN A 72 4.96 -1.45 -0.95
N GLU A 73 6.00 -1.42 -0.12
CA GLU A 73 6.40 -0.24 0.64
C GLU A 73 6.80 0.93 -0.25
N LEU A 74 6.44 2.12 0.21
CA LEU A 74 6.91 3.40 -0.31
C LEU A 74 7.73 4.07 0.79
N PRO A 75 8.98 4.49 0.51
CA PRO A 75 9.76 5.27 1.46
C PRO A 75 8.97 6.48 1.95
N SER A 76 8.98 6.70 3.27
CA SER A 76 8.19 7.77 3.88
C SER A 76 8.89 8.40 5.07
N THR A 77 8.58 9.67 5.33
CA THR A 77 9.09 10.45 6.46
C THR A 77 7.93 10.85 7.35
N ARG A 78 8.12 10.78 8.67
CA ARG A 78 7.13 11.25 9.64
C ARG A 78 7.23 12.75 9.86
N GLU A 79 6.10 13.45 9.73
CA GLU A 79 5.92 14.83 10.18
C GLU A 79 4.66 14.88 11.06
N GLY A 80 4.85 15.00 12.39
CA GLY A 80 3.76 14.98 13.36
C GLY A 80 2.92 13.70 13.30
N ASP A 81 1.63 13.86 13.04
CA ASP A 81 0.62 12.81 12.92
C ASP A 81 0.48 12.25 11.50
N ARG A 82 1.39 12.61 10.57
CA ARG A 82 1.36 12.14 9.18
C ARG A 82 2.67 11.47 8.75
N LEU A 83 2.55 10.56 7.80
CA LEU A 83 3.65 10.05 6.99
C LEU A 83 3.55 10.70 5.60
N LEU A 84 4.64 11.26 5.12
CA LEU A 84 4.77 11.84 3.79
C LEU A 84 5.60 10.91 2.93
N PHE A 85 5.18 10.72 1.68
CA PHE A 85 5.82 9.80 0.76
C PHE A 85 5.72 10.31 -0.67
N ASP A 86 6.73 9.99 -1.47
CA ASP A 86 6.71 10.28 -2.90
C ASP A 86 6.07 9.13 -3.66
N PHE A 87 5.17 9.48 -4.57
CA PHE A 87 4.58 8.54 -5.51
C PHE A 87 4.77 9.05 -6.93
N GLU A 88 5.34 8.22 -7.78
CA GLU A 88 5.38 8.43 -9.22
C GLU A 88 4.43 7.42 -9.85
N PRO A 89 3.33 7.87 -10.49
CA PRO A 89 2.46 6.97 -11.20
C PRO A 89 3.26 6.37 -12.35
N PRO A 90 3.03 5.09 -12.69
CA PRO A 90 3.59 4.54 -13.92
C PRO A 90 3.18 5.45 -15.07
N ALA A 91 4.12 5.73 -15.99
CA ALA A 91 3.80 6.44 -17.21
C ALA A 91 2.60 5.75 -17.85
N VAL A 92 1.49 6.46 -17.99
CA VAL A 92 0.36 5.96 -18.75
C VAL A 92 0.95 5.67 -20.13
N ASP A 93 0.83 4.43 -20.60
CA ASP A 93 1.17 4.08 -21.96
C ASP A 93 0.19 4.87 -22.83
N LEU A 94 0.58 6.09 -23.22
CA LEU A 94 -0.16 6.94 -24.15
C LEU A 94 -0.14 6.15 -25.45
N GLY A 95 -1.20 5.35 -25.66
CA GLY A 95 -1.24 4.25 -26.61
C GLY A 95 -0.51 4.56 -27.90
N VAL A 96 0.64 3.92 -28.09
CA VAL A 96 1.14 3.66 -29.44
C VAL A 96 0.20 2.65 -30.05
N SER A 97 -0.85 3.16 -30.67
CA SER A 97 -1.57 2.45 -31.71
C SER A 97 -0.55 2.29 -32.85
N GLY A 98 0.12 1.14 -32.91
CA GLY A 98 0.93 0.79 -34.08
C GLY A 98 0.04 0.77 -35.33
N PRO A 99 0.55 1.13 -36.52
CA PRO A 99 -0.24 1.07 -37.73
C PRO A 99 -0.55 -0.40 -38.04
N GLY A 100 -1.84 -0.73 -38.01
CA GLY A 100 -2.39 -1.91 -38.67
C GLY A 100 -2.55 -1.68 -40.16
#